data_AF-A0A6A0AWA6-F1
#
_entry.id   AF-A0A6A0AWA6-F1
#
_cell.length_a   1.000
_cell.length_b   1.000
_cell.length_c   1.000
_cell.angle_alpha   90.00
_cell.angle_beta   90.00
_cell.angle_gamma   90.00
#
_symmetry.space_group_name_H-M   'P 1'
#
loop_
_entity.id
_entity.type
_entity.pdbx_description
1 polymer ?
#
loop_
_entity_poly.entity_id
_entity_poly.type
_entity_poly.pdbx_seq_one_letter_code
_entity_poly.pdbx_strand_id
1 'polypeptide(L)'
;MTREERRRLRRRRRARLRAAELGRSRGGLTTKTHLAAERRCRPLSFVVTPGQAGDSPRFVAVLERIKVRGPVGRPRTRPGAVAADKAYSSRANRAYLRRRRIRGVIPEKADQAANRKKKGSRGGRPVSHDPDLYKDRNTVERCINKIKEWRGLATRYDKTATSYLAGLHLRGAMIWIRSLRPT
;
A
#
# COMPACT_ATOMS: atom_id res chain seq x y z
N MET A 1 22.52 -13.00 34.59
CA MET A 1 21.64 -12.02 33.91
C MET A 1 20.29 -11.95 34.61
N THR A 2 20.00 -10.84 35.28
CA THR A 2 18.82 -10.62 36.13
C THR A 2 17.54 -10.44 35.30
N ARG A 3 16.37 -10.55 35.96
CA ARG A 3 15.05 -10.38 35.32
C ARG A 3 14.88 -8.98 34.72
N GLU A 4 15.45 -7.97 35.37
CA GLU A 4 15.40 -6.57 34.93
C GLU A 4 16.26 -6.32 33.70
N GLU A 5 17.49 -6.86 33.67
CA GLU A 5 18.36 -6.80 32.50
C GLU A 5 17.70 -7.42 31.26
N ARG A 6 17.08 -8.59 31.43
CA ARG A 6 16.29 -9.26 30.37
C ARG A 6 15.15 -8.36 29.87
N ARG A 7 14.43 -7.68 30.77
CA ARG A 7 13.35 -6.75 30.40
C ARG A 7 13.89 -5.54 29.63
N ARG A 8 14.98 -4.94 30.08
CA ARG A 8 15.63 -3.78 29.42
C ARG A 8 16.09 -4.13 28.00
N LEU A 9 16.77 -5.27 27.83
CA LEU A 9 17.21 -5.75 26.51
C LEU A 9 16.04 -6.00 25.55
N ARG A 10 14.95 -6.62 26.03
CA ARG A 10 13.74 -6.85 25.24
C ARG A 10 13.09 -5.53 24.79
N ARG A 11 12.99 -4.54 25.69
CA ARG A 11 12.45 -3.21 25.37
C ARG A 11 13.30 -2.50 24.30
N ARG A 12 14.63 -2.49 24.47
CA ARG A 12 15.57 -1.90 23.49
C ARG A 12 15.46 -2.57 22.12
N ARG A 13 15.42 -3.91 22.07
CA ARG A 13 15.22 -4.66 20.83
C ARG A 13 13.90 -4.31 20.15
N ARG A 14 12.80 -4.22 20.90
CA ARG A 14 11.48 -3.86 20.37
C ARG A 14 11.46 -2.44 19.81
N ALA A 15 12.08 -1.48 20.49
CA ALA A 15 12.20 -0.10 20.02
C ALA A 15 13.00 -0.03 18.71
N ARG A 16 14.14 -0.73 18.63
CA ARG A 16 14.95 -0.82 17.40
C ARG A 16 14.18 -1.41 16.22
N LEU A 17 13.45 -2.51 16.43
CA LEU A 17 12.65 -3.12 15.38
C LEU A 17 11.51 -2.21 14.90
N ARG A 18 10.85 -1.50 15.82
CA ARG A 18 9.84 -0.49 15.47
C ARG A 18 10.42 0.63 14.61
N ALA A 19 11.55 1.21 15.02
CA ALA A 19 12.23 2.26 14.25
C ALA A 19 12.69 1.79 12.86
N ALA A 20 12.98 0.49 12.70
CA ALA A 20 13.36 -0.11 11.43
C ALA A 20 12.16 -0.52 10.54
N GLU A 21 10.92 -0.30 11.00
CA GLU A 21 9.71 -0.82 10.35
C GLU A 21 9.76 -2.34 10.12
N LEU A 22 10.32 -3.06 11.10
CA LEU A 22 10.42 -4.52 11.12
C LEU A 22 9.49 -5.10 12.19
N GLY A 23 8.86 -6.22 11.86
CA GLY A 23 8.05 -6.91 12.84
C GLY A 23 7.73 -8.34 12.49
N ARG A 24 7.20 -9.08 13.48
CA ARG A 24 7.06 -10.53 13.40
C ARG A 24 5.81 -10.91 12.61
N SER A 25 6.02 -11.66 11.53
CA SER A 25 4.98 -12.31 10.73
C SER A 25 5.19 -13.84 10.76
N ARG A 26 4.34 -14.60 10.06
CA ARG A 26 4.54 -16.06 9.89
C ARG A 26 5.89 -16.40 9.22
N GLY A 27 6.39 -15.53 8.35
CA GLY A 27 7.69 -15.69 7.68
C GLY A 27 8.88 -15.09 8.46
N GLY A 28 8.73 -14.83 9.76
CA GLY A 28 9.78 -14.22 10.58
C GLY A 28 9.71 -12.69 10.63
N LEU A 29 10.86 -12.03 10.80
CA LEU A 29 10.95 -10.57 10.89
C LEU A 29 10.91 -9.96 9.49
N THR A 30 9.81 -9.29 9.16
CA THR A 30 9.57 -8.74 7.82
C THR A 30 9.08 -7.30 7.87
N THR A 31 9.08 -6.67 6.70
CA THR A 31 8.49 -5.36 6.41
C THR A 31 7.40 -5.58 5.35
N LYS A 32 6.33 -4.80 5.42
CA LYS A 32 5.32 -4.69 4.36
C LYS A 32 5.53 -3.40 3.58
N THR A 33 5.55 -3.53 2.26
CA THR A 33 5.58 -2.39 1.33
C THR A 33 4.19 -2.20 0.75
N HIS A 34 3.55 -1.10 1.10
CA HIS A 34 2.28 -0.65 0.53
C HIS A 34 2.58 0.34 -0.58
N LEU A 35 2.06 0.11 -1.78
CA LEU A 35 2.31 0.99 -2.91
C LEU A 35 1.06 1.21 -3.75
N ALA A 36 1.06 2.33 -4.49
CA ALA A 36 0.18 2.54 -5.62
C ALA A 36 0.99 2.45 -6.90
N ALA A 37 0.40 1.88 -7.95
CA ALA A 37 1.01 1.82 -9.28
C ALA A 37 0.00 2.29 -10.33
N GLU A 38 0.49 2.91 -11.39
CA GLU A 38 -0.32 3.20 -12.58
C GLU A 38 -0.26 2.05 -13.59
N ARG A 39 -1.14 2.07 -14.60
CA ARG A 39 -1.42 0.95 -15.53
C ARG A 39 -0.19 0.32 -16.23
N ARG A 40 0.90 1.06 -16.45
CA ARG A 40 2.16 0.51 -17.01
C ARG A 40 3.06 -0.14 -15.94
N CYS A 41 2.52 -0.43 -14.75
CA CYS A 41 3.21 -1.01 -13.60
C CYS A 41 4.34 -0.11 -13.08
N ARG A 42 4.14 1.21 -13.10
CA ARG A 42 5.08 2.17 -12.53
C ARG A 42 4.60 2.62 -11.15
N PRO A 43 5.46 2.57 -10.11
CA PRO A 43 5.05 2.93 -8.77
C PRO A 43 4.87 4.45 -8.65
N LEU A 44 3.81 4.88 -7.97
CA LEU A 44 3.48 6.28 -7.72
C LEU A 44 3.82 6.72 -6.30
N SER A 45 3.81 5.78 -5.35
CA SER A 45 4.01 6.08 -3.93
C SER A 45 4.37 4.81 -3.17
N PHE A 46 5.17 4.95 -2.11
CA PHE A 46 5.53 3.89 -1.19
C PHE A 46 5.22 4.27 0.26
N VAL A 47 4.75 3.30 1.03
CA VAL A 47 4.64 3.35 2.49
C VAL A 47 5.16 2.02 3.02
N VAL A 48 6.03 2.05 4.02
CA VAL A 48 6.58 0.85 4.65
C VAL A 48 6.07 0.74 6.07
N THR A 49 5.78 -0.49 6.51
CA THR A 49 5.32 -0.78 7.87
C THR A 49 5.88 -2.12 8.35
N PRO A 50 5.80 -2.46 9.64
CA PRO A 50 6.23 -3.76 10.12
C PRO A 50 5.38 -4.89 9.54
N GLY A 51 5.96 -6.09 9.42
CA GLY A 51 5.35 -7.25 8.78
C GLY A 51 3.94 -7.64 9.24
N GLN A 52 3.62 -7.44 10.52
CA GLN A 52 2.31 -7.73 11.10
C GLN A 52 1.26 -6.64 10.88
N ALA A 53 1.63 -5.49 10.31
CA ALA A 53 0.69 -4.40 10.11
C ALA A 53 -0.44 -4.82 9.16
N GLY A 54 -1.67 -4.39 9.46
CA GLY A 54 -2.79 -4.57 8.53
C GLY A 54 -2.67 -3.64 7.33
N ASP A 55 -3.16 -4.08 6.18
CA ASP A 55 -3.02 -3.33 4.92
C ASP A 55 -4.07 -2.21 4.79
N SER A 56 -5.32 -2.52 5.17
CA SER A 56 -6.46 -1.59 5.07
C SER A 56 -6.20 -0.20 5.70
N PRO A 57 -5.58 -0.08 6.89
CA PRO A 57 -5.24 1.21 7.51
C PRO A 57 -4.18 2.04 6.76
N ARG A 58 -3.46 1.47 5.79
CA ARG A 58 -2.41 2.16 5.02
C ARG A 58 -2.87 2.67 3.68
N PHE A 59 -4.08 2.31 3.27
CA PHE A 59 -4.70 2.74 2.02
C PHE A 59 -4.67 4.27 1.82
N VAL A 60 -5.14 5.02 2.82
CA VAL A 60 -5.18 6.48 2.77
C VAL A 60 -3.76 7.07 2.68
N ALA A 61 -2.84 6.58 3.51
CA ALA A 61 -1.45 7.06 3.53
C ALA A 61 -0.74 6.85 2.17
N VAL A 62 -1.03 5.75 1.48
CA VAL A 62 -0.52 5.51 0.12
C VAL A 62 -1.11 6.54 -0.85
N LEU A 63 -2.42 6.74 -0.86
CA LEU A 63 -3.08 7.68 -1.78
C LEU A 63 -2.72 9.15 -1.55
N GLU A 64 -2.39 9.54 -0.31
CA GLU A 64 -1.96 10.91 0.02
C GLU A 64 -0.55 11.23 -0.48
N ARG A 65 0.28 10.19 -0.66
CA ARG A 65 1.64 10.34 -1.19
C ARG A 65 1.69 10.44 -2.71
N ILE A 66 0.58 10.19 -3.41
CA ILE A 66 0.52 10.31 -4.87
C ILE A 66 0.66 11.78 -5.27
N LYS A 67 1.73 12.08 -6.02
CA LYS A 67 1.96 13.38 -6.65
C LYS A 67 2.51 13.16 -8.05
N VAL A 68 1.71 13.48 -9.07
CA VAL A 68 2.12 13.38 -10.48
C VAL A 68 2.32 14.78 -11.04
N ARG A 69 3.57 15.12 -11.40
CA ARG A 69 3.89 16.41 -12.01
C ARG A 69 3.27 16.48 -13.40
N GLY A 70 2.53 17.54 -13.69
CA GLY A 70 2.07 17.87 -15.04
C GLY A 70 2.95 18.97 -15.66
N PRO A 71 2.71 19.33 -16.93
CA PRO A 71 3.48 20.35 -17.64
C PRO A 71 3.45 21.72 -16.93
N VAL A 72 2.29 22.11 -16.39
CA VAL A 72 2.08 23.40 -15.72
C VAL A 72 1.28 23.20 -14.43
N GLY A 73 1.50 24.06 -13.44
CA GLY A 73 0.69 24.15 -12.22
C GLY A 73 1.03 23.13 -11.12
N ARG A 74 0.11 22.94 -10.18
CA ARG A 74 0.28 22.04 -9.01
C ARG A 74 0.27 20.56 -9.44
N PRO A 75 1.11 19.69 -8.84
CA PRO A 75 1.05 18.25 -9.12
C PRO A 75 -0.35 17.67 -8.89
N ARG A 76 -0.78 16.78 -9.80
CA ARG A 76 -2.02 16.03 -9.66
C ARG A 76 -1.88 15.03 -8.50
N THR A 77 -2.73 15.18 -7.49
CA THR A 77 -2.78 14.30 -6.32
C THR A 77 -3.97 13.34 -6.33
N ARG A 78 -4.95 13.58 -7.21
CA ARG A 78 -6.21 12.80 -7.30
C ARG A 78 -6.22 11.82 -8.48
N PRO A 79 -6.19 10.50 -8.22
CA PRO A 79 -6.51 9.48 -9.21
C PRO A 79 -7.98 9.57 -9.65
N GLY A 80 -8.28 9.22 -10.90
CA GLY A 80 -9.67 9.10 -11.37
C GLY A 80 -10.38 7.87 -10.79
N ALA A 81 -9.67 6.75 -10.72
CA ALA A 81 -10.11 5.51 -10.11
C ALA A 81 -8.99 4.85 -9.31
N VAL A 82 -9.36 4.04 -8.32
CA VAL A 82 -8.43 3.20 -7.54
C VAL A 82 -9.00 1.80 -7.47
N ALA A 83 -8.28 0.84 -8.05
CA ALA A 83 -8.53 -0.58 -7.87
C ALA A 83 -7.71 -1.11 -6.69
N ALA A 84 -8.34 -1.87 -5.80
CA ALA A 84 -7.66 -2.51 -4.68
C ALA A 84 -8.41 -3.76 -4.23
N ASP A 85 -7.70 -4.61 -3.49
CA ASP A 85 -8.28 -5.86 -3.00
C ASP A 85 -9.45 -5.65 -2.06
N LYS A 86 -10.27 -6.69 -1.99
CA LYS A 86 -11.42 -6.81 -1.10
C LYS A 86 -11.11 -6.49 0.38
N ALA A 87 -9.87 -6.68 0.83
CA ALA A 87 -9.43 -6.31 2.18
C ALA A 87 -9.48 -4.78 2.46
N TYR A 88 -9.46 -3.95 1.41
CA TYR A 88 -9.53 -2.49 1.49
C TYR A 88 -10.96 -1.94 1.52
N SER A 89 -11.99 -2.80 1.55
CA SER A 89 -13.42 -2.44 1.49
C SER A 89 -13.99 -1.70 2.71
N SER A 90 -13.15 -1.30 3.67
CA SER A 90 -13.59 -0.65 4.92
C SER A 90 -14.43 0.61 4.67
N ARG A 91 -15.39 0.88 5.57
CA ARG A 91 -16.24 2.08 5.47
C ARG A 91 -15.42 3.37 5.45
N ALA A 92 -14.33 3.41 6.23
CA ALA A 92 -13.42 4.55 6.27
C ALA A 92 -12.73 4.80 4.91
N ASN A 93 -12.20 3.75 4.26
CA ASN A 93 -11.58 3.88 2.94
C ASN A 93 -12.60 4.31 1.88
N ARG A 94 -13.82 3.76 1.94
CA ARG A 94 -14.92 4.18 1.05
C ARG A 94 -15.31 5.64 1.26
N ALA A 95 -15.44 6.08 2.51
CA ALA A 95 -15.73 7.46 2.84
C ALA A 95 -14.63 8.40 2.34
N TYR A 96 -13.37 8.03 2.50
CA TYR A 96 -12.23 8.78 1.97
C TYR A 96 -12.30 8.94 0.44
N LEU A 97 -12.52 7.85 -0.30
CA LEU A 97 -12.63 7.87 -1.76
C LEU A 97 -13.79 8.75 -2.22
N ARG A 98 -14.95 8.66 -1.56
CA ARG A 98 -16.12 9.49 -1.86
C ARG A 98 -15.86 10.97 -1.62
N ARG A 99 -15.31 11.34 -0.44
CA ARG A 99 -14.96 12.73 -0.12
C ARG A 99 -14.02 13.34 -1.15
N ARG A 100 -13.06 12.54 -1.63
CA ARG A 100 -12.10 12.96 -2.66
C ARG A 100 -12.63 12.87 -4.09
N ARG A 101 -13.86 12.37 -4.33
CA ARG A 101 -14.44 12.11 -5.65
C ARG A 101 -13.55 11.17 -6.51
N ILE A 102 -13.04 10.11 -5.89
CA ILE A 102 -12.26 9.05 -6.55
C ILE A 102 -13.17 7.84 -6.75
N ARG A 103 -13.23 7.28 -7.96
CA ARG A 103 -13.96 6.04 -8.23
C ARG A 103 -13.26 4.86 -7.53
N GLY A 104 -13.93 4.27 -6.53
CA GLY A 104 -13.40 3.14 -5.78
C GLY A 104 -13.77 1.79 -6.41
N VAL A 105 -12.83 1.15 -7.09
CA VAL A 105 -12.98 -0.16 -7.74
C VAL A 105 -12.49 -1.26 -6.80
N ILE A 106 -13.21 -1.41 -5.69
CA ILE A 106 -12.89 -2.38 -4.63
C ILE A 106 -14.14 -3.25 -4.47
N PRO A 107 -14.05 -4.59 -4.52
CA PRO A 107 -15.18 -5.47 -4.25
C PRO A 107 -15.65 -5.33 -2.80
N GLU A 108 -16.95 -5.48 -2.56
CA GLU A 108 -17.50 -5.58 -1.21
C GLU A 108 -17.34 -7.02 -0.68
N LYS A 109 -17.20 -7.18 0.64
CA LYS A 109 -17.28 -8.52 1.23
C LYS A 109 -18.70 -9.06 1.21
N ALA A 110 -18.86 -10.38 1.03
CA ALA A 110 -20.19 -10.98 0.86
C ALA A 110 -21.06 -10.78 2.11
N ASP A 111 -20.45 -10.94 3.29
CA ASP A 111 -21.01 -10.60 4.61
C ASP A 111 -21.39 -9.12 4.72
N GLN A 112 -20.52 -8.22 4.25
CA GLN A 112 -20.79 -6.78 4.25
C GLN A 112 -21.96 -6.42 3.34
N ALA A 113 -22.00 -7.00 2.14
CA ALA A 113 -23.09 -6.81 1.18
C ALA A 113 -24.42 -7.35 1.74
N ALA A 114 -24.41 -8.53 2.37
CA ALA A 114 -25.58 -9.12 3.01
C ALA A 114 -26.06 -8.26 4.19
N ASN A 115 -25.16 -7.82 5.07
CA ASN A 115 -25.48 -6.96 6.20
C ASN A 115 -25.98 -5.58 5.75
N ARG A 116 -25.45 -5.04 4.66
CA ARG A 116 -25.94 -3.80 4.05
C ARG A 116 -27.37 -3.98 3.53
N LYS A 117 -27.64 -5.05 2.79
CA LYS A 117 -28.98 -5.39 2.29
C LYS A 117 -29.98 -5.55 3.43
N LYS A 118 -29.61 -6.28 4.49
CA LYS A 118 -30.44 -6.45 5.71
C LYS A 118 -30.79 -5.12 6.39
N LYS A 119 -29.93 -4.10 6.29
CA LYS A 119 -30.16 -2.78 6.88
C LYS A 119 -31.00 -1.83 6.00
N GLY A 120 -31.40 -2.25 4.80
CA GLY A 120 -32.21 -1.42 3.90
C GLY A 120 -31.58 -0.05 3.61
N SER A 121 -32.39 1.01 3.72
CA SER A 121 -31.96 2.41 3.53
C SER A 121 -30.84 2.84 4.50
N ARG A 122 -30.82 2.29 5.73
CA ARG A 122 -29.77 2.53 6.74
C ARG A 122 -28.44 1.84 6.41
N GLY A 123 -28.43 0.92 5.45
CA GLY A 123 -27.22 0.24 4.97
C GLY A 123 -26.31 1.14 4.14
N GLY A 124 -26.84 2.24 3.59
CA GLY A 124 -26.09 3.16 2.75
C GLY A 124 -25.93 2.69 1.30
N ARG A 125 -25.23 3.51 0.50
CA ARG A 125 -25.14 3.38 -0.96
C ARG A 125 -24.50 2.04 -1.41
N PRO A 126 -25.13 1.31 -2.34
CA PRO A 126 -24.53 0.13 -2.97
C PRO A 126 -23.15 0.41 -3.57
N VAL A 127 -22.27 -0.59 -3.54
CA VAL A 127 -20.96 -0.51 -4.20
C VAL A 127 -21.13 -0.84 -5.67
N SER A 128 -20.82 0.11 -6.56
CA SER A 128 -20.65 -0.17 -7.99
C SER A 128 -19.35 -0.96 -8.18
N HIS A 129 -19.45 -2.21 -8.63
CA HIS A 129 -18.30 -3.02 -9.02
C HIS A 129 -18.14 -2.94 -10.53
N ASP A 130 -16.99 -2.46 -10.98
CA ASP A 130 -16.57 -2.44 -12.38
C ASP A 130 -15.55 -3.56 -12.57
N PRO A 131 -15.94 -4.72 -13.13
CA PRO A 131 -15.07 -5.89 -13.22
C PRO A 131 -13.86 -5.65 -14.10
N ASP A 132 -14.00 -4.86 -15.17
CA ASP A 132 -12.91 -4.59 -16.11
C ASP A 132 -11.86 -3.67 -15.48
N LEU A 133 -12.28 -2.60 -14.80
CA LEU A 133 -11.34 -1.80 -14.02
C LEU A 133 -10.75 -2.58 -12.84
N TYR A 134 -11.44 -3.60 -12.32
CA TYR A 134 -10.91 -4.41 -11.23
C TYR A 134 -9.75 -5.31 -11.67
N LYS A 135 -9.71 -5.73 -12.95
CA LYS A 135 -8.56 -6.46 -13.53
C LYS A 135 -7.25 -5.68 -13.40
N ASP A 136 -7.32 -4.34 -13.41
CA ASP A 136 -6.15 -3.47 -13.26
C ASP A 136 -5.45 -3.60 -11.90
N ARG A 137 -6.04 -4.24 -10.88
CA ARG A 137 -5.38 -4.51 -9.59
C ARG A 137 -4.09 -5.31 -9.75
N ASN A 138 -4.01 -6.18 -10.77
CA ASN A 138 -2.83 -6.98 -11.10
C ASN A 138 -1.59 -6.12 -11.40
N THR A 139 -1.79 -4.85 -11.76
CA THR A 139 -0.72 -3.88 -11.98
C THR A 139 0.15 -3.67 -10.73
N VAL A 140 -0.44 -3.72 -9.54
CA VAL A 140 0.30 -3.61 -8.28
C VAL A 140 1.20 -4.82 -8.09
N GLU A 141 0.69 -6.04 -8.30
CA GLU A 141 1.46 -7.28 -8.18
C GLU A 141 2.63 -7.31 -9.17
N ARG A 142 2.37 -6.98 -10.44
CA ARG A 142 3.42 -6.86 -11.46
C ARG A 142 4.46 -5.79 -11.11
N CYS A 143 4.03 -4.65 -10.55
CA CYS A 143 4.93 -3.60 -10.08
C CYS A 143 5.82 -4.10 -8.92
N ILE A 144 5.25 -4.81 -7.95
CA ILE A 144 5.99 -5.40 -6.83
C ILE A 144 7.01 -6.42 -7.36
N ASN A 145 6.63 -7.26 -8.31
CA ASN A 145 7.53 -8.23 -8.93
C ASN A 145 8.71 -7.54 -9.64
N LYS A 146 8.44 -6.48 -10.42
CA LYS A 146 9.51 -5.65 -11.02
C LYS A 146 10.44 -5.05 -9.98
N ILE A 147 9.94 -4.66 -8.81
CA ILE A 147 10.78 -4.12 -7.73
C ILE A 147 11.64 -5.25 -7.12
N LYS A 148 11.06 -6.44 -6.94
CA LYS A 148 11.72 -7.60 -6.35
C LYS A 148 12.78 -8.26 -7.24
N GLU A 149 12.88 -7.90 -8.51
CA GLU A 149 14.05 -8.25 -9.35
C GLU A 149 15.37 -7.86 -8.66
N TRP A 150 15.36 -6.78 -7.86
CA TRP A 150 16.46 -6.44 -6.98
C TRP A 150 16.41 -7.28 -5.71
N ARG A 151 17.26 -8.31 -5.64
CA ARG A 151 17.35 -9.26 -4.51
C ARG A 151 17.49 -8.56 -3.16
N GLY A 152 18.24 -7.45 -3.10
CA GLY A 152 18.37 -6.66 -1.86
C GLY A 152 17.05 -6.09 -1.34
N LEU A 153 16.14 -5.70 -2.24
CA LEU A 153 14.81 -5.22 -1.88
C LEU A 153 13.84 -6.37 -1.57
N ALA A 154 13.94 -7.48 -2.32
CA ALA A 154 13.12 -8.66 -2.11
C ALA A 154 13.37 -9.30 -0.74
N THR A 155 14.63 -9.45 -0.37
CA THR A 155 15.05 -10.06 0.89
C THR A 155 15.12 -9.06 2.05
N ARG A 156 14.97 -7.75 1.78
CA ARG A 156 15.03 -6.66 2.78
C ARG A 156 16.40 -6.63 3.50
N TYR A 157 17.48 -6.43 2.76
CA TYR A 157 18.84 -6.36 3.35
C TYR A 157 19.11 -5.11 4.19
N ASP A 158 18.48 -3.96 3.90
CA ASP A 158 18.76 -2.75 4.69
C ASP A 158 18.23 -2.87 6.12
N LYS A 159 19.02 -2.40 7.09
CA LYS A 159 18.64 -2.49 8.51
C LYS A 159 17.68 -1.39 8.98
N THR A 160 17.55 -0.29 8.22
CA THR A 160 16.70 0.87 8.58
C THR A 160 15.57 1.04 7.58
N ALA A 161 14.45 1.62 8.03
CA ALA A 161 13.31 1.91 7.17
C ALA A 161 13.65 2.94 6.09
N THR A 162 14.47 3.94 6.42
CA THR A 162 14.90 5.01 5.51
C THR A 162 15.71 4.46 4.34
N SER A 163 16.73 3.63 4.61
CA SER A 163 17.56 3.04 3.55
C SER A 163 16.74 2.17 2.60
N TYR A 164 15.82 1.38 3.16
CA TYR A 164 14.90 0.58 2.35
C TYR A 164 14.01 1.41 1.44
N LEU A 165 13.42 2.46 2.02
CA LEU A 165 12.52 3.33 1.30
C LEU A 165 13.28 4.07 0.19
N ALA A 166 14.52 4.47 0.44
CA ALA A 166 15.42 5.01 -0.58
C ALA A 166 15.67 3.99 -1.70
N GLY A 167 15.95 2.73 -1.37
CA GLY A 167 16.08 1.66 -2.36
C GLY A 167 14.81 1.42 -3.18
N LEU A 168 13.63 1.44 -2.56
CA LEU A 168 12.34 1.36 -3.25
C LEU A 168 12.14 2.54 -4.21
N HIS A 169 12.47 3.76 -3.77
CA HIS A 169 12.39 4.96 -4.60
C HIS A 169 13.37 4.90 -5.78
N LEU A 170 14.62 4.48 -5.54
CA LEU A 170 15.62 4.29 -6.59
C LEU A 170 15.15 3.29 -7.63
N ARG A 171 14.70 2.10 -7.19
CA ARG A 171 14.16 1.08 -8.11
C ARG A 171 12.92 1.58 -8.85
N GLY A 172 12.03 2.30 -8.17
CA GLY A 172 10.88 2.93 -8.79
C GLY A 172 11.26 3.93 -9.87
N ALA A 173 12.24 4.80 -9.62
CA ALA A 173 12.75 5.76 -10.60
C ALA A 173 13.33 5.06 -11.83
N MET A 174 14.08 3.97 -11.66
CA MET A 174 14.60 3.19 -12.79
C MET A 174 13.49 2.56 -13.63
N ILE A 175 12.40 2.07 -13.01
CA ILE A 175 11.21 1.58 -13.72
C ILE A 175 10.58 2.70 -14.55
N TRP A 176 10.49 3.92 -13.99
CA TRP A 176 10.01 5.10 -14.73
C TRP A 176 10.91 5.45 -15.91
N ILE A 177 12.22 5.61 -15.69
CA ILE A 177 13.18 5.98 -16.74
C ILE A 177 13.16 4.96 -17.88
N ARG A 178 13.13 3.66 -17.57
CA ARG A 178 13.05 2.62 -18.60
C ARG A 178 11.77 2.68 -19.42
N SER A 179 10.67 3.13 -18.83
CA SER A 179 9.38 3.26 -19.54
C SER A 179 9.27 4.48 -20.45
N LEU A 180 10.20 5.44 -20.32
CA LEU A 180 10.24 6.67 -21.13
C LEU A 180 11.14 6.53 -22.35
N ARG A 181 11.94 5.46 -22.43
CA ARG A 181 12.71 5.17 -23.64
C ARG A 181 11.74 4.70 -24.72
N PRO A 182 11.78 5.29 -25.93
CA PRO A 182 11.09 4.71 -27.06
C PRO A 182 11.64 3.30 -27.28
N THR A 183 10.74 2.33 -27.35
CA THR A 183 11.01 0.98 -27.84
C THR A 183 11.12 1.01 -29.35
#